data_AF-A0A520J3X5-F1
#
_entry.id   AF-A0A520J3X5-F1
#
_cell.length_a   1.000
_cell.length_b   1.000
_cell.length_c   1.000
_cell.angle_alpha   90.00
_cell.angle_beta   90.00
_cell.angle_gamma   90.00
#
_symmetry.space_group_name_H-M   'P 1'
#
loop_
_entity.id
_entity.type
_entity.pdbx_description
1 polymer ?
#
loop_
_entity_poly.entity_id
_entity_poly.type
_entity_poly.pdbx_seq_one_letter_code
_entity_poly.pdbx_strand_id
1 'polypeptide(L)' 'PERWYDTPNIHHLTVDDFRAFLKERSVTVEAAWFLSGDKRTGVAAANLLAEHAVFLLRR' A
#
# COMPACT_ATOMS: atom_id res chain seq x y z
N PRO A 1 -17.75 6.67 4.00
CA PRO A 1 -17.06 5.47 3.47
C PRO A 1 -16.52 4.63 4.63
N GLU A 2 -16.74 3.32 4.61
CA GLU A 2 -16.13 2.38 5.57
C GLU A 2 -14.66 2.14 5.22
N ARG A 3 -13.83 1.80 6.20
CA ARG A 3 -12.40 1.56 5.96
C ARG A 3 -12.23 0.20 5.30
N TRP A 4 -11.24 0.08 4.42
CA TRP A 4 -10.99 -1.13 3.64
C TRP A 4 -10.74 -2.39 4.49
N TYR A 5 -10.33 -2.22 5.76
CA TYR A 5 -10.02 -3.27 6.72
C TYR A 5 -11.15 -3.56 7.72
N ASP A 6 -12.29 -2.87 7.64
CA ASP A 6 -13.37 -2.98 8.63
C ASP A 6 -14.44 -4.06 8.28
N THR A 7 -14.36 -4.72 7.12
CA THR A 7 -15.36 -5.68 6.60
C THR A 7 -14.77 -7.06 6.25
N PRO A 8 -15.54 -8.16 6.37
CA PRO A 8 -15.05 -9.53 6.13
C PRO A 8 -14.91 -9.93 4.65
N ASN A 9 -15.41 -9.11 3.70
CA ASN A 9 -15.26 -9.34 2.25
C ASN A 9 -14.08 -8.54 1.69
N ILE A 10 -13.38 -9.10 0.69
CA ILE A 10 -12.24 -8.44 0.04
C ILE A 10 -12.69 -7.13 -0.61
N HIS A 11 -12.21 -6.00 -0.08
CA HIS A 11 -12.29 -4.70 -0.73
C HIS A 11 -11.07 -4.45 -1.61
N HIS A 12 -11.23 -3.59 -2.62
CA HIS A 12 -10.08 -3.03 -3.33
C HIS A 12 -9.23 -2.23 -2.34
N LEU A 13 -7.97 -2.63 -2.20
CA LEU A 13 -6.95 -2.00 -1.37
C LEU A 13 -5.93 -1.33 -2.28
N THR A 14 -5.76 -0.02 -2.17
CA THR A 14 -4.70 0.71 -2.88
C THR A 14 -3.45 0.87 -2.01
N VAL A 15 -2.32 1.25 -2.63
CA VAL A 15 -1.08 1.58 -1.91
C VAL A 15 -1.30 2.77 -0.98
N ASP A 16 -2.09 3.75 -1.39
CA ASP A 16 -2.36 4.94 -0.57
C ASP A 16 -3.28 4.66 0.61
N ASP A 17 -4.24 3.74 0.47
CA ASP A 17 -5.06 3.27 1.59
C ASP A 17 -4.19 2.61 2.68
N PHE A 18 -3.20 1.81 2.27
CA PHE A 18 -2.24 1.21 3.21
C PHE A 18 -1.32 2.25 3.85
N ARG A 19 -0.84 3.25 3.08
CA ARG A 19 -0.05 4.37 3.62
C ARG A 19 -0.84 5.17 4.66
N ALA A 20 -2.12 5.45 4.39
CA ALA A 20 -3.00 6.14 5.33
C ALA A 20 -3.14 5.32 6.61
N PHE A 21 -3.37 4.01 6.49
CA PHE A 21 -3.48 3.09 7.62
C PHE A 21 -2.23 3.08 8.53
N LEU A 22 -1.03 3.09 7.93
CA LEU A 22 0.23 3.15 8.67
C LEU A 22 0.43 4.50 9.38
N LYS A 23 0.09 5.60 8.70
CA LYS A 23 0.17 6.96 9.25
C LYS A 23 -0.72 7.13 10.48
N GLU A 24 -1.95 6.60 10.44
CA GLU A 24 -2.88 6.58 11.58
C GLU A 24 -2.29 5.90 12.82
N ARG A 25 -1.38 4.95 12.63
CA ARG A 25 -0.74 4.16 13.69
C ARG A 25 0.66 4.64 14.06
N SER A 26 1.08 5.79 13.51
CA SER A 26 2.41 6.34 13.70
C SER A 26 3.54 5.38 13.33
N VAL A 27 3.31 4.49 12.35
CA VAL A 27 4.34 3.60 11.81
C VAL A 27 5.13 4.33 10.73
N THR A 28 6.46 4.31 10.83
CA THR A 28 7.33 4.92 9.82
C THR A 28 7.54 3.97 8.65
N VAL A 29 7.40 4.47 7.43
CA VAL A 29 7.82 3.77 6.20
C VAL A 29 9.22 4.27 5.84
N GLU A 30 10.22 3.43 6.01
CA GLU A 30 11.62 3.75 5.70
C GLU A 30 11.90 3.59 4.19
N ALA A 31 11.25 2.62 3.56
CA ALA A 31 11.35 2.39 2.12
C ALA A 31 10.10 1.69 1.57
N ALA A 32 9.86 1.84 0.28
CA ALA A 32 8.80 1.15 -0.43
C ALA A 32 9.23 0.78 -1.86
N TRP A 33 8.79 -0.38 -2.34
CA TRP A 33 9.00 -0.86 -3.70
C TRP A 33 7.69 -1.35 -4.29
N PHE A 34 7.47 -1.01 -5.56
CA PHE A 34 6.25 -1.35 -6.30
C PHE A 34 6.61 -2.21 -7.50
N LEU A 35 5.89 -3.30 -7.70
CA LEU A 35 6.23 -4.36 -8.66
C LEU A 35 5.01 -4.70 -9.52
N SER A 36 5.27 -4.98 -10.80
CA SER A 36 4.31 -5.50 -11.78
C SER A 36 5.02 -6.54 -12.63
N GLY A 37 4.61 -7.80 -12.52
CA GLY A 37 5.41 -8.94 -12.98
C GLY A 37 6.86 -8.86 -12.50
N ASP A 38 7.81 -8.96 -13.45
CA ASP A 38 9.25 -8.92 -13.18
C ASP A 38 9.85 -7.50 -13.15
N LYS A 39 9.02 -6.45 -13.20
CA LYS A 39 9.47 -5.06 -13.32
C LYS A 39 9.06 -4.20 -12.13
N ARG A 40 9.90 -3.20 -11.81
CA ARG A 40 9.54 -2.14 -10.87
C ARG A 40 8.63 -1.10 -11.52
N THR A 41 7.61 -0.66 -10.79
CA THR A 41 6.75 0.46 -11.19
C THR A 41 7.11 1.73 -10.41
N GLY A 42 6.84 2.88 -11.01
CA GLY A 42 7.07 4.17 -10.37
C GLY A 42 6.04 4.47 -9.29
N VAL A 43 6.44 5.23 -8.27
CA VAL A 43 5.60 5.60 -7.13
C VAL A 43 4.28 6.25 -7.56
N ALA A 44 4.32 7.12 -8.57
CA ALA A 44 3.14 7.84 -9.05
C ALA A 44 2.09 6.94 -9.72
N ALA A 45 2.49 5.79 -10.25
CA ALA A 45 1.60 4.85 -10.92
C ALA A 45 1.25 3.63 -10.06
N ALA A 46 1.69 3.59 -8.80
CA ALA A 46 1.62 2.41 -7.96
C ALA A 46 0.18 1.92 -7.72
N ASN A 47 -0.78 2.82 -7.49
CA ASN A 47 -2.19 2.42 -7.28
C ASN A 47 -2.84 1.79 -8.51
N LEU A 48 -2.32 2.05 -9.71
CA LEU A 48 -2.91 1.58 -10.96
C LEU A 48 -2.15 0.40 -11.57
N LEU A 49 -0.82 0.43 -11.48
CA LEU A 49 0.05 -0.50 -12.19
C LEU A 49 0.75 -1.51 -11.28
N ALA A 50 0.87 -1.25 -9.97
CA ALA A 50 1.53 -2.20 -9.09
C ALA A 50 0.59 -3.36 -8.76
N GLU A 51 1.05 -4.58 -9.04
CA GLU A 51 0.39 -5.80 -8.59
C GLU A 51 0.79 -6.11 -7.14
N HIS A 52 2.04 -5.77 -6.78
CA HIS A 52 2.59 -5.99 -5.44
C HIS A 52 3.29 -4.73 -4.93
N ALA A 53 3.18 -4.49 -3.62
CA ALA A 53 3.89 -3.43 -2.92
C ALA A 53 4.58 -3.98 -1.66
N VAL A 54 5.87 -3.70 -1.52
CA VAL A 54 6.68 -4.09 -0.36
C VAL A 54 7.08 -2.85 0.42
N PHE A 55 6.87 -2.86 1.73
CA PHE A 55 7.19 -1.75 2.62
C PHE A 55 8.18 -2.18 3.70
N LEU A 56 9.25 -1.40 3.88
CA LEU A 56 10.12 -1.51 5.04
C LEU A 56 9.56 -0.58 6.13
N LEU A 57 9.14 -1.18 7.24
CA LEU A 57 8.46 -0.47 8.33
C LEU A 57 9.35 -0.39 9.57
N ARG A 58 9.25 0.73 10.29
CA ARG A 58 9.81 0.91 11.63
C ARG A 58 8.72 1.38 12.58
N ARG A 59 8.76 0.87 13.81
CA ARG A 59 7.87 1.26 14.91
C ARG A 59 8.61 2.11 15.93
#